data_AF-A0A852Z122-F1
#
_entry.id   AF-A0A852Z122-F1
#
_cell.length_a   1.000
_cell.length_b   1.000
_cell.length_c   1.000
_cell.angle_alpha   90.00
_cell.angle_beta   90.00
_cell.angle_gamma   90.00
#
_symmetry.space_group_name_H-M   'P 1'
#
loop_
_entity.id
_entity.type
_entity.pdbx_description
1 polymer ?
#
loop_
_entity_poly.entity_id
_entity_poly.type
_entity_poly.pdbx_seq_one_letter_code
_entity_poly.pdbx_strand_id
1 'polypeptide(L)' 'MPLSTLVTIAGRRWTVEESFQTAKGQTGLDQHQVRRWHSWCRWTTLVLLAYAFLAITTATAHSTSAPPGLIP' A
#
# COMPACT_ATOMS: atom_id res chain seq x y z
N MET A 1 14.66 -10.41 23.64
CA MET A 1 13.77 -9.59 22.78
C MET A 1 12.39 -9.59 23.40
N PRO A 2 11.85 -8.43 23.82
CA PRO A 2 10.52 -8.38 24.43
C PRO A 2 9.43 -8.69 23.38
N LEU A 3 8.33 -9.31 23.83
CA LEU A 3 7.21 -9.72 22.96
C LEU A 3 6.62 -8.55 22.17
N SER A 4 6.58 -7.36 22.76
CA SER A 4 6.14 -6.11 22.12
C SER A 4 6.93 -5.76 20.86
N THR A 5 8.23 -6.03 20.83
CA THR A 5 9.08 -5.84 19.64
C THR A 5 8.72 -6.84 18.55
N LEU A 6 8.49 -8.11 18.89
CA LEU A 6 8.09 -9.13 17.91
C LEU A 6 6.71 -8.82 17.31
N VAL A 7 5.76 -8.37 18.13
CA VAL A 7 4.42 -7.93 17.68
C VAL A 7 4.52 -6.72 16.76
N THR A 8 5.39 -5.76 17.08
CA THR A 8 5.62 -4.58 16.21
C THR A 8 6.19 -4.98 14.85
N ILE A 9 7.16 -5.91 14.83
CA ILE A 9 7.76 -6.41 13.59
C ILE A 9 6.74 -7.21 12.77
N ALA A 10 5.94 -8.05 13.43
CA ALA A 10 4.87 -8.81 12.80
C ALA A 10 3.78 -7.89 12.21
N GLY A 11 3.41 -6.83 12.94
CA GLY A 11 2.47 -5.82 12.47
C GLY A 11 2.97 -5.07 11.24
N ARG A 12 4.26 -4.72 11.19
CA ARG A 12 4.88 -4.12 10.00
C ARG A 12 4.82 -5.03 8.77
N ARG A 13 5.02 -6.34 8.94
CA ARG A 13 4.90 -7.32 7.84
C ARG A 13 3.46 -7.38 7.31
N TRP A 14 2.48 -7.30 8.20
CA TRP A 14 1.06 -7.32 7.83
C TRP A 14 0.65 -6.11 6.98
N THR A 15 1.11 -4.90 7.35
CA THR A 15 0.83 -3.68 6.57
C THR A 15 1.32 -3.76 5.13
N VAL A 16 2.46 -4.43 4.90
CA VAL A 16 2.98 -4.64 3.55
C VAL A 16 2.06 -5.57 2.76
N GLU A 17 1.65 -6.69 3.35
CA GLU A 17 0.72 -7.63 2.70
C GLU A 17 -0.61 -6.94 2.36
N GLU A 18 -1.18 -6.19 3.30
CA GLU A 18 -2.41 -5.42 3.10
C GLU A 18 -2.28 -4.39 1.97
N SER A 19 -1.12 -3.75 1.87
CA SER A 19 -0.81 -2.83 0.76
C SER A 19 -0.74 -3.55 -0.59
N PHE A 20 -0.12 -4.74 -0.65
CA PHE A 20 -0.09 -5.56 -1.86
C PHE A 20 -1.48 -6.05 -2.25
N GLN A 21 -2.32 -6.43 -1.29
CA GLN A 21 -3.71 -6.81 -1.56
C GLN A 21 -4.53 -5.62 -2.06
N THR A 22 -4.33 -4.44 -1.47
CA THR A 22 -4.99 -3.20 -1.94
C THR A 22 -4.52 -2.83 -3.35
N ALA A 23 -3.24 -2.98 -3.68
CA ALA A 23 -2.72 -2.75 -5.02
C ALA A 23 -3.30 -3.72 -6.07
N LYS A 24 -3.62 -4.97 -5.70
CA LYS A 24 -4.36 -5.89 -6.59
C LYS A 24 -5.75 -5.34 -6.93
N GLY A 25 -6.48 -4.85 -5.94
CA GLY A 25 -7.84 -4.32 -6.11
C GLY A 25 -7.90 -2.93 -6.80
N GLN A 26 -7.00 -2.02 -6.44
CA GLN A 26 -7.03 -0.62 -6.89
C GLN A 26 -6.24 -0.37 -8.18
N THR A 27 -5.14 -1.11 -8.38
CA THR A 27 -4.19 -0.83 -9.47
C THR A 27 -3.97 -2.02 -10.42
N GLY A 28 -4.69 -3.13 -10.22
CA GLY A 28 -4.68 -4.26 -11.16
C GLY A 28 -3.38 -5.06 -11.18
N LEU A 29 -2.70 -5.20 -10.02
CA LEU A 29 -1.42 -5.93 -9.92
C LEU A 29 -1.50 -7.36 -10.49
N ASP A 30 -2.65 -8.03 -10.35
CA ASP A 30 -2.86 -9.43 -10.77
C ASP A 30 -3.39 -9.58 -12.22
N GLN A 31 -3.69 -8.47 -12.90
CA GLN A 31 -4.33 -8.51 -14.23
C GLN A 31 -3.34 -8.67 -15.39
N HIS A 32 -2.03 -8.69 -15.13
CA HIS A 32 -1.01 -8.88 -16.17
C HIS A 32 -0.81 -10.37 -16.48
N GLN A 33 -0.74 -10.73 -17.76
CA GLN A 33 -0.65 -12.15 -18.19
C GLN A 33 0.71 -12.84 -17.95
N VAL A 34 1.69 -12.18 -17.31
CA VAL A 34 3.02 -12.70 -16.94
C VAL A 34 3.73 -13.46 -18.08
N ARG A 35 3.58 -13.00 -19.34
CA ARG A 35 4.14 -13.70 -20.52
C ARG A 35 5.61 -13.43 -20.79
N ARG A 36 6.14 -12.28 -20.34
CA ARG A 36 7.53 -11.86 -20.56
C ARG A 36 8.08 -11.14 -19.33
N TRP A 37 9.26 -11.55 -18.88
CA TRP A 37 9.94 -11.02 -17.68
C TRP A 37 10.01 -9.48 -17.66
N HIS A 38 10.51 -8.89 -18.75
CA HIS A 38 10.69 -7.43 -18.83
C HIS A 38 9.36 -6.67 -18.81
N SER A 39 8.32 -7.22 -19.44
CA SER A 39 6.99 -6.62 -19.43
C SER A 39 6.34 -6.72 -18.05
N TRP A 40 6.56 -7.84 -17.34
CA TRP A 40 6.11 -8.04 -15.98
C TRP A 40 6.80 -7.07 -15.01
N CYS A 41 8.13 -6.93 -15.06
CA CYS A 41 8.84 -5.97 -14.22
C CYS A 41 8.34 -4.54 -14.43
N ARG A 42 8.15 -4.09 -15.69
CA ARG A 42 7.61 -2.76 -15.99
C ARG A 42 6.20 -2.56 -15.46
N TRP A 43 5.32 -3.56 -15.63
CA TRP A 43 3.95 -3.52 -15.13
C TRP A 43 3.92 -3.41 -13.60
N THR A 44 4.62 -4.29 -12.91
CA THR A 44 4.70 -4.30 -11.44
C THR A 44 5.23 -2.97 -10.90
N THR A 45 6.27 -2.40 -11.52
CA THR A 45 6.78 -1.08 -11.11
C THR A 45 5.75 0.03 -11.31
N LEU A 46 5.02 0.06 -12.43
CA LEU A 46 3.99 1.07 -12.68
C LEU A 46 2.82 0.95 -11.69
N VAL A 47 2.38 -0.27 -11.41
CA VAL A 47 1.31 -0.56 -10.44
C VAL A 47 1.72 -0.12 -9.03
N LEU A 48 2.94 -0.48 -8.58
CA LEU A 48 3.45 -0.08 -7.27
C LEU A 48 3.65 1.44 -7.18
N LEU A 49 4.07 2.11 -8.26
CA LEU A 49 4.19 3.56 -8.31
C LEU A 49 2.82 4.25 -8.19
N ALA A 50 1.82 3.77 -8.92
CA ALA A 50 0.45 4.28 -8.84
C ALA A 50 -0.14 4.07 -7.43
N TYR A 51 0.10 2.90 -6.83
CA TYR A 51 -0.31 2.63 -5.46
C TYR A 51 0.39 3.54 -4.45
N ALA A 52 1.70 3.77 -4.59
CA ALA A 52 2.44 4.70 -3.73
C ALA A 52 1.88 6.13 -3.83
N PHE A 53 1.53 6.58 -5.04
CA PHE A 53 0.88 7.87 -5.24
C PHE A 53 -0.47 7.96 -4.51
N LEU A 54 -1.32 6.94 -4.61
CA LEU A 54 -2.60 6.87 -3.88
C LEU A 54 -2.39 6.84 -2.35
N ALA A 55 -1.40 6.09 -1.87
CA ALA A 55 -1.09 6.01 -0.45
C ALA A 55 -0.61 7.36 0.11
N ILE A 56 0.28 8.05 -0.62
CA ILE A 56 0.80 9.37 -0.22
C ILE A 56 -0.31 10.43 -0.24
N THR A 57 -1.13 10.45 -1.30
CA THR A 57 -2.26 11.40 -1.39
C THR A 57 -3.29 11.15 -0.29
N THR A 58 -3.57 9.89 0.05
CA THR A 58 -4.45 9.55 1.18
C THR A 58 -3.85 9.97 2.52
N ALA A 59 -2.56 9.73 2.74
CA ALA A 59 -1.87 10.11 3.99
C ALA A 59 -1.80 11.63 4.18
N THR A 60 -1.54 12.38 3.11
CA THR A 60 -1.53 13.86 3.13
C THR A 60 -2.94 14.43 3.33
N ALA A 61 -3.96 13.85 2.72
CA ALA A 61 -5.36 14.22 2.96
C ALA A 61 -5.78 13.94 4.41
N HIS A 62 -5.42 12.79 4.97
CA HIS A 62 -5.70 12.45 6.37
C HIS A 62 -4.99 13.39 7.35
N SER A 63 -3.76 13.81 7.04
CA SER A 63 -3.00 14.78 7.83
C SER A 63 -3.58 16.21 7.75
N THR A 64 -4.29 16.52 6.67
CA THR A 64 -4.97 17.82 6.46
C THR A 64 -6.37 17.84 7.07
N SER A 65 -7.00 16.67 7.22
CA SER A 65 -8.33 16.48 7.80
C SER A 65 -8.31 16.53 9.33
N ALA A 66 -8.04 17.70 9.89
CA ALA A 66 -8.51 18.04 11.23
C ALA A 66 -8.84 19.55 11.32
N PRO A 67 -10.02 20.00 10.83
CA PRO A 67 -10.63 21.17 11.45
C PRO A 67 -10.98 20.82 12.90
N PRO A 68 -10.54 21.59 13.90
CA PRO A 68 -10.93 21.35 15.29
C PRO A 68 -12.44 21.60 15.43
N GLY A 69 -13.24 20.54 15.57
CA GLY A 69 -14.62 20.67 16.02
C GLY A 69 -15.75 19.93 15.29
N LEU A 70 -15.49 18.81 14.59
CA LEU A 70 -16.59 17.91 14.20
C LEU A 70 -16.56 16.65 15.07
N ILE A 71 -17.42 16.66 16.09
CA ILE A 71 -17.76 15.56 17.00
C ILE A 71 -18.71 14.61 16.23
N PRO A 72 -18.64 13.28 16.43
CA PRO A 72 -19.53 12.30 15.77
C PRO A 72 -21.02 12.50 16.06
#